data_AF-A0A2E3V3N3-F1
#
_entry.id   AF-A0A2E3V3N3-F1
#
_cell.length_a   1.000
_cell.length_b   1.000
_cell.length_c   1.000
_cell.angle_alpha   90.00
_cell.angle_beta   90.00
_cell.angle_gamma   90.00
#
_symmetry.space_group_name_H-M   'P 1'
#
loop_
_entity.id
_entity.type
_entity.pdbx_description
1 polymer ?
#
loop_
_entity_poly.entity_id
_entity_poly.type
_entity_poly.pdbx_seq_one_letter_code
_entity_poly.pdbx_strand_id
1 'polypeptide(L)'
;MYITKYQYQRLPRRCMVETLEEPKYQLIRNFDDFEIRLYSEVIQARVSREIGQNFTPSSNFRILAGYIFGNNKSNEKIAMTSPVEMWDTENTMNMAFTMPSKHSFMNLPEPNDPKVKIDKVPERLVAVKRFSGFYGSSKVSKIARKLNKSLLERNLESEGSYILAVYDPPTKLPFFRRNEILIPIKEIDYSEEIGSEGLL
;
A
#
# COMPACT_ATOMS: atom_id res chain seq x y z
N MET A 1 -32.66 12.05 8.04
CA MET A 1 -32.07 12.40 9.35
C MET A 1 -30.55 12.25 9.23
N TYR A 2 -29.82 13.25 9.71
CA TYR A 2 -28.60 13.82 9.13
C TYR A 2 -27.32 12.97 9.23
N ILE A 3 -26.54 12.88 8.13
CA ILE A 3 -25.08 12.91 8.18
C ILE A 3 -24.58 13.87 7.09
N THR A 4 -23.78 14.83 7.54
CA THR A 4 -23.43 16.09 6.90
C THR A 4 -22.35 15.93 5.82
N LYS A 5 -22.52 16.73 4.77
CA LYS A 5 -21.58 16.99 3.69
C LYS A 5 -20.25 17.48 4.26
N TYR A 6 -19.17 16.74 4.05
CA TYR A 6 -17.84 17.36 4.05
C TYR A 6 -17.78 18.32 2.86
N GLN A 7 -17.69 19.61 3.15
CA GLN A 7 -17.59 20.65 2.14
C GLN A 7 -16.28 20.49 1.36
N TYR A 8 -16.36 19.88 0.18
CA TYR A 8 -15.48 20.25 -0.91
C TYR A 8 -15.83 21.68 -1.29
N GLN A 9 -15.00 22.65 -0.87
CA GLN A 9 -15.04 23.98 -1.45
C GLN A 9 -14.93 23.83 -2.98
N ARG A 10 -15.86 24.46 -3.71
CA ARG A 10 -15.93 24.44 -5.17
C ARG A 10 -14.67 25.06 -5.76
N LEU A 11 -13.66 24.23 -6.03
CA LEU A 11 -12.56 24.58 -6.93
C LEU A 11 -13.12 24.64 -8.37
N PRO A 12 -12.67 25.60 -9.20
CA PRO A 12 -13.13 25.72 -10.58
C PRO A 12 -12.90 24.41 -11.33
N ARG A 13 -13.84 24.05 -12.23
CA ARG A 13 -13.80 22.85 -13.07
C ARG A 13 -12.58 22.88 -13.99
N ARG A 14 -11.44 22.43 -13.48
CA ARG A 14 -10.32 21.97 -14.26
C ARG A 14 -10.02 20.57 -13.75
N CYS A 15 -10.42 19.58 -14.53
CA CYS A 15 -10.02 18.20 -14.33
C CYS A 15 -8.52 18.13 -14.66
N MET A 16 -7.67 18.60 -13.74
CA MET A 16 -6.28 18.18 -13.69
C MET A 16 -6.31 16.87 -12.93
N VAL A 17 -6.10 15.76 -13.62
CA VAL A 17 -5.72 14.51 -12.95
C VAL A 17 -4.29 14.75 -12.46
N GLU A 18 -4.16 15.28 -11.25
CA GLU A 18 -2.86 15.27 -10.57
C GLU A 18 -2.53 13.80 -10.33
N THR A 19 -1.55 13.29 -11.07
CA THR A 19 -1.04 11.93 -10.87
C THR A 19 -0.38 11.91 -9.51
N LEU A 20 -0.97 11.15 -8.57
CA LEU A 20 -0.40 10.96 -7.25
C LEU A 20 0.97 10.28 -7.39
N GLU A 21 1.92 10.70 -6.56
CA GLU A 21 3.23 10.05 -6.49
C GLU A 21 3.05 8.59 -6.03
N GLU A 22 3.79 7.67 -6.65
CA GLU A 22 3.83 6.25 -6.29
C GLU A 22 5.23 5.82 -5.82
N PRO A 23 5.34 4.84 -4.90
CA PRO A 23 6.63 4.27 -4.51
C PRO A 23 7.42 3.77 -5.71
N LYS A 24 8.70 4.14 -5.79
CA LYS A 24 9.59 3.66 -6.84
C LYS A 24 9.94 2.20 -6.62
N TYR A 25 10.03 1.46 -7.72
CA TYR A 25 10.48 0.08 -7.71
C TYR A 25 11.25 -0.25 -8.99
N GLN A 26 12.06 -1.30 -8.92
CA GLN A 26 12.66 -1.95 -10.07
C GLN A 26 11.92 -3.27 -10.33
N LEU A 27 11.58 -3.55 -11.59
CA LEU A 27 11.00 -4.83 -11.98
C LEU A 27 12.13 -5.87 -12.07
N ILE A 28 12.12 -6.85 -11.18
CA ILE A 28 13.14 -7.90 -11.11
C ILE A 28 12.76 -9.09 -11.98
N ARG A 29 11.50 -9.51 -11.95
CA ARG A 29 11.00 -10.64 -12.74
C ARG A 29 9.52 -10.42 -13.08
N ASN A 30 9.12 -10.81 -14.26
CA ASN A 30 7.72 -10.78 -14.69
C ASN A 30 7.27 -12.20 -15.05
N PHE A 31 6.21 -12.67 -14.41
CA PHE A 31 5.53 -13.91 -14.74
C PHE A 31 4.17 -13.60 -15.37
N ASP A 32 3.55 -14.59 -16.00
CA ASP A 32 2.22 -14.43 -16.62
C ASP A 32 1.16 -13.96 -15.63
N ASP A 33 1.32 -14.28 -14.34
CA ASP A 33 0.28 -14.04 -13.33
C ASP A 33 0.70 -13.09 -12.19
N PHE A 34 1.98 -12.76 -12.02
CA PHE A 34 2.46 -11.78 -11.03
C PHE A 34 3.85 -11.23 -11.40
N GLU A 35 4.24 -10.14 -10.75
CA GLU A 35 5.56 -9.52 -10.90
C GLU A 35 6.36 -9.65 -9.60
N ILE A 36 7.69 -9.71 -9.70
CA ILE A 36 8.60 -9.48 -8.57
C ILE A 36 9.20 -8.09 -8.75
N ARG A 37 9.00 -7.23 -7.74
CA ARG A 37 9.47 -5.85 -7.73
C ARG A 37 10.36 -5.61 -6.51
N LEU A 38 11.48 -4.93 -6.71
CA LEU A 38 12.32 -4.40 -5.63
C LEU A 38 11.87 -2.97 -5.35
N TYR A 39 11.17 -2.76 -4.23
CA TYR A 39 10.74 -1.43 -3.79
C TYR A 39 11.86 -0.77 -3.00
N SER A 40 12.21 0.47 -3.36
CA SER A 40 13.19 1.26 -2.60
C SER A 40 12.69 1.61 -1.19
N GLU A 41 13.60 2.03 -0.29
CA GLU A 41 13.22 2.56 1.03
C GLU A 41 12.16 3.66 0.89
N VAL A 42 11.12 3.59 1.71
CA VAL A 42 10.08 4.61 1.81
C VAL A 42 9.80 4.96 3.26
N ILE A 43 9.22 6.14 3.49
CA ILE A 43 8.68 6.52 4.79
C ILE A 43 7.16 6.36 4.74
N GLN A 44 6.58 5.76 5.76
CA GLN A 44 5.14 5.56 5.87
C GLN A 44 4.59 6.21 7.14
N ALA A 45 3.46 6.90 7.00
CA ALA A 45 2.59 7.20 8.14
C ALA A 45 1.61 6.02 8.31
N ARG A 46 1.56 5.45 9.51
CA ARG A 46 0.81 4.23 9.81
C ARG A 46 -0.16 4.40 10.95
N VAL A 47 -1.27 3.67 10.87
CA VAL A 47 -2.23 3.50 11.97
C VAL A 47 -2.53 2.01 12.12
N SER A 48 -2.35 1.49 13.34
CA SER A 48 -2.64 0.12 13.73
C SER A 48 -3.75 0.12 14.78
N ARG A 49 -4.84 -0.61 14.53
CA ARG A 49 -5.97 -0.71 15.47
C ARG A 49 -6.56 -2.11 15.50
N GLU A 50 -6.90 -2.55 16.71
CA GLU A 50 -7.62 -3.81 16.89
C GLU A 50 -8.96 -3.83 16.15
N ILE A 51 -9.25 -4.97 15.55
CA ILE A 51 -10.51 -5.27 14.90
C ILE A 51 -11.51 -5.68 16.00
N GLY A 52 -12.50 -4.82 16.22
CA GLY A 52 -13.58 -5.03 17.19
C GLY A 52 -14.91 -4.51 16.66
N GLN A 53 -15.97 -4.56 17.48
CA GLN A 53 -17.36 -4.28 17.03
C GLN A 53 -17.58 -2.91 16.37
N ASN A 54 -16.73 -1.91 16.66
CA ASN A 54 -16.82 -0.55 16.11
C ASN A 54 -15.69 -0.21 15.12
N PHE A 55 -14.92 -1.20 14.67
CA PHE A 55 -13.84 -0.98 13.73
C PHE A 55 -14.36 -0.79 12.30
N THR A 56 -13.88 0.25 11.63
CA THR A 56 -14.08 0.44 10.19
C THR A 56 -12.76 0.86 9.54
N PRO A 57 -12.38 0.30 8.38
CA PRO A 57 -11.17 0.74 7.67
C PRO A 57 -11.17 2.24 7.36
N SER A 58 -12.34 2.83 7.11
CA SER A 58 -12.50 4.27 6.86
C SER A 58 -12.11 5.15 8.06
N SER A 59 -12.16 4.62 9.29
CA SER A 59 -11.71 5.34 10.47
C SER A 59 -10.18 5.50 10.51
N ASN A 60 -9.41 4.47 10.14
CA ASN A 60 -7.94 4.56 10.02
C ASN A 60 -7.56 5.53 8.89
N PHE A 61 -8.26 5.46 7.75
CA PHE A 61 -8.04 6.38 6.63
C PHE A 61 -8.23 7.83 7.07
N ARG A 62 -9.28 8.14 7.83
CA ARG A 62 -9.54 9.50 8.31
C ARG A 62 -8.46 10.01 9.26
N ILE A 63 -7.91 9.15 10.11
CA ILE A 63 -6.80 9.52 11.01
C ILE A 63 -5.56 9.91 10.19
N LEU A 64 -5.16 9.06 9.23
CA LEU A 64 -4.03 9.35 8.34
C LEU A 64 -4.27 10.58 7.44
N ALA A 65 -5.48 10.70 6.89
CA ALA A 65 -5.89 11.87 6.12
C ALA A 65 -5.79 13.14 6.97
N GLY A 66 -6.24 13.09 8.23
CA GLY A 66 -6.11 14.20 9.17
C GLY A 66 -4.65 14.65 9.30
N TYR A 67 -3.73 13.71 9.50
CA TYR A 67 -2.29 13.99 9.59
C TYR A 67 -1.76 14.76 8.37
N ILE A 68 -1.99 14.23 7.16
CA ILE A 68 -1.47 14.86 5.92
C ILE A 68 -2.19 16.17 5.58
N PHE A 69 -3.41 16.41 6.08
CA PHE A 69 -4.16 17.66 5.85
C PHE A 69 -3.97 18.72 6.94
N GLY A 70 -2.98 18.55 7.82
CA GLY A 70 -2.58 19.58 8.78
C GLY A 70 -2.86 19.26 10.25
N ASN A 71 -3.37 18.08 10.59
CA ASN A 71 -3.47 17.65 11.99
C ASN A 71 -2.13 17.09 12.50
N ASN A 72 -1.10 17.94 12.45
CA ASN A 72 0.26 17.69 12.90
C ASN A 72 0.78 18.96 13.61
N LYS A 73 1.89 18.86 14.33
CA LYS A 73 2.41 19.95 15.18
C LYS A 73 2.69 21.25 14.43
N SER A 74 3.01 21.16 13.15
CA SER A 74 3.34 22.30 12.29
C SER A 74 2.15 22.86 11.50
N ASN A 75 0.96 22.24 11.62
CA ASN A 75 -0.20 22.52 10.76
C ASN A 75 0.11 22.43 9.25
N GLU A 76 1.11 21.63 8.88
CA GLU A 76 1.61 21.52 7.51
C GLU A 76 0.74 20.58 6.68
N LYS A 77 0.49 20.94 5.41
CA LYS A 77 -0.14 20.05 4.44
C LYS A 77 0.90 19.24 3.69
N ILE A 78 0.79 17.92 3.77
CA ILE A 78 1.61 16.95 3.06
C ILE A 78 0.84 16.48 1.83
N ALA A 79 1.52 16.38 0.68
CA ALA A 79 0.89 15.91 -0.54
C ALA A 79 0.45 14.44 -0.40
N MET A 80 -0.69 14.08 -1.00
CA MET A 80 -1.18 12.71 -0.99
C MET A 80 -0.40 11.87 -2.01
N THR A 81 -0.22 10.58 -1.71
CA THR A 81 0.41 9.59 -2.59
C THR A 81 -0.54 8.42 -2.81
N SER A 82 -0.18 7.52 -3.71
CA SER A 82 -0.82 6.22 -3.90
C SER A 82 0.23 5.11 -3.94
N PRO A 83 -0.07 3.86 -3.54
CA PRO A 83 -1.34 3.38 -3.03
C PRO A 83 -1.54 3.66 -1.53
N VAL A 84 -2.78 3.46 -1.07
CA VAL A 84 -3.05 3.20 0.35
C VAL A 84 -2.81 1.71 0.61
N GLU A 85 -1.91 1.40 1.54
CA GLU A 85 -1.62 0.02 1.95
C GLU A 85 -2.46 -0.38 3.17
N MET A 86 -3.00 -1.60 3.16
CA MET A 86 -3.76 -2.19 4.26
C MET A 86 -3.37 -3.64 4.47
N TRP A 87 -3.15 -4.07 5.71
CA TRP A 87 -2.85 -5.46 6.04
C TRP A 87 -3.27 -5.80 7.46
N ASP A 88 -3.58 -7.07 7.68
CA ASP A 88 -3.95 -7.58 9.00
C ASP A 88 -2.74 -8.25 9.67
N THR A 89 -2.56 -7.98 10.95
CA THR A 89 -1.62 -8.66 11.85
C THR A 89 -2.40 -9.17 13.04
N GLU A 90 -2.59 -10.49 13.12
CA GLU A 90 -3.45 -11.12 14.14
C GLU A 90 -4.85 -10.49 14.16
N ASN A 91 -5.23 -9.83 15.25
CA ASN A 91 -6.49 -9.12 15.40
C ASN A 91 -6.37 -7.59 15.19
N THR A 92 -5.32 -7.13 14.51
CA THR A 92 -5.04 -5.70 14.26
C THR A 92 -5.07 -5.40 12.77
N MET A 93 -5.87 -4.43 12.36
CA MET A 93 -5.86 -3.88 11.01
C MET A 93 -4.90 -2.68 10.97
N ASN A 94 -3.94 -2.77 10.05
CA ASN A 94 -2.95 -1.76 9.77
C ASN A 94 -3.32 -1.03 8.49
N MET A 95 -3.04 0.27 8.45
CA MET A 95 -3.15 1.08 7.26
C MET A 95 -1.95 2.01 7.18
N ALA A 96 -1.44 2.23 5.96
CA ALA A 96 -0.32 3.13 5.73
C ALA A 96 -0.52 4.02 4.50
N PHE A 97 -0.05 5.26 4.61
CA PHE A 97 0.20 6.15 3.49
C PHE A 97 1.71 6.30 3.32
N THR A 98 2.21 6.15 2.09
CA THR A 98 3.59 6.48 1.76
C THR A 98 3.77 8.00 1.75
N MET A 99 4.83 8.51 2.37
CA MET A 99 5.12 9.94 2.35
C MET A 99 5.76 10.33 1.01
N PRO A 100 5.45 11.52 0.44
CA PRO A 100 6.07 11.99 -0.78
C PRO A 100 7.61 12.04 -0.67
N SER A 101 8.33 11.70 -1.73
CA SER A 101 9.80 11.59 -1.73
C SER A 101 10.55 12.89 -1.44
N LYS A 102 9.88 14.05 -1.53
CA LYS A 102 10.45 15.35 -1.11
C LYS A 102 10.67 15.43 0.41
N HIS A 103 9.98 14.59 1.20
CA HIS A 103 10.12 14.55 2.65
C HIS A 103 11.22 13.58 3.07
N SER A 104 11.91 13.95 4.13
CA SER A 104 12.87 13.10 4.85
C SER A 104 12.30 12.77 6.22
N PHE A 105 12.79 11.72 6.86
CA PHE A 105 12.28 11.30 8.16
C PHE A 105 12.37 12.42 9.22
N MET A 106 13.40 13.27 9.12
CA MET A 106 13.65 14.38 10.05
C MET A 106 12.77 15.61 9.80
N ASN A 107 12.19 15.77 8.61
CA ASN A 107 11.43 16.96 8.24
C ASN A 107 9.92 16.75 8.23
N LEU A 108 9.46 15.53 8.52
CA LEU A 108 8.03 15.26 8.64
C LEU A 108 7.52 15.87 9.96
N PRO A 109 6.40 16.60 9.93
CA PRO A 109 5.84 17.17 11.15
C PRO A 109 5.35 16.05 12.07
N GLU A 110 5.54 16.22 13.37
CA GLU A 110 5.05 15.25 14.34
C GLU A 110 3.51 15.15 14.31
N PRO A 111 2.92 13.94 14.32
CA PRO A 111 1.48 13.80 14.37
C PRO A 111 0.86 14.31 15.68
N ASN A 112 -0.34 14.89 15.61
CA ASN A 112 -1.11 15.23 16.82
C ASN A 112 -1.90 14.04 17.37
N ASP A 113 -2.35 13.09 16.53
CA ASP A 113 -3.00 11.86 16.98
C ASP A 113 -1.93 10.82 17.32
N PRO A 114 -1.86 10.33 18.58
CA PRO A 114 -0.84 9.38 19.01
C PRO A 114 -0.93 8.01 18.31
N LYS A 115 -2.03 7.71 17.63
CA LYS A 115 -2.22 6.50 16.82
C LYS A 115 -1.47 6.54 15.49
N VAL A 116 -1.06 7.73 15.03
CA VAL A 116 -0.22 7.87 13.83
C VAL A 116 1.23 7.65 14.23
N LYS A 117 1.87 6.68 13.60
CA LYS A 117 3.31 6.42 13.72
C LYS A 117 3.98 6.66 12.38
N ILE A 118 5.20 7.19 12.42
CA ILE A 118 6.01 7.41 11.21
C ILE A 118 7.12 6.37 11.23
N ASP A 119 7.12 5.50 10.23
CA ASP A 119 8.05 4.38 10.13
C ASP A 119 8.86 4.47 8.84
N LYS A 120 10.12 4.09 8.91
CA LYS A 120 10.90 3.74 7.71
C LYS A 120 10.60 2.31 7.31
N VAL A 121 10.31 2.12 6.04
CA VAL A 121 10.18 0.81 5.42
C VAL A 121 11.43 0.61 4.58
N PRO A 122 12.31 -0.34 4.94
CA PRO A 122 13.53 -0.58 4.18
C PRO A 122 13.18 -1.03 2.76
N GLU A 123 14.20 -1.03 1.90
CA GLU A 123 14.12 -1.71 0.62
C GLU A 123 13.66 -3.16 0.82
N ARG A 124 12.73 -3.60 -0.05
CA ARG A 124 12.11 -4.92 0.09
C ARG A 124 11.75 -5.51 -1.27
N LEU A 125 11.94 -6.82 -1.38
CA LEU A 125 11.49 -7.60 -2.53
C LEU A 125 10.04 -8.02 -2.33
N VAL A 126 9.21 -7.79 -3.35
CA VAL A 126 7.75 -7.93 -3.23
C VAL A 126 7.19 -8.62 -4.46
N ALA A 127 6.44 -9.70 -4.24
CA ALA A 127 5.58 -10.29 -5.25
C ALA A 127 4.27 -9.50 -5.37
N VAL A 128 3.90 -9.11 -6.59
CA VAL A 128 2.77 -8.23 -6.87
C VAL A 128 1.79 -8.83 -7.86
N LYS A 129 0.53 -8.94 -7.43
CA LYS A 129 -0.58 -9.37 -8.29
C LYS A 129 -1.62 -8.27 -8.44
N ARG A 130 -1.72 -7.71 -9.65
CA ARG A 130 -2.70 -6.67 -10.00
C ARG A 130 -4.10 -7.25 -10.24
N PHE A 131 -5.12 -6.51 -9.83
CA PHE A 131 -6.51 -6.80 -10.14
C PHE A 131 -7.38 -5.53 -10.17
N SER A 132 -8.55 -5.62 -10.79
CA SER A 132 -9.51 -4.51 -10.89
C SER A 132 -10.81 -4.77 -10.11
N GLY A 133 -11.66 -3.76 -9.99
CA GLY A 133 -12.95 -3.85 -9.32
C GLY A 133 -12.90 -3.60 -7.81
N PHE A 134 -13.92 -4.09 -7.12
CA PHE A 134 -14.01 -4.03 -5.66
C PHE A 134 -12.98 -4.96 -4.99
N TYR A 135 -12.57 -4.58 -3.78
CA TYR A 135 -11.57 -5.27 -2.95
C TYR A 135 -12.18 -5.86 -1.66
N GLY A 136 -13.38 -6.43 -1.73
CA GLY A 136 -13.99 -7.11 -0.58
C GLY A 136 -13.13 -8.27 -0.05
N SER A 137 -13.17 -8.53 1.26
CA SER A 137 -12.28 -9.45 1.97
C SER A 137 -12.17 -10.84 1.33
N SER A 138 -13.30 -11.45 0.94
CA SER A 138 -13.32 -12.77 0.28
C SER A 138 -12.54 -12.78 -1.04
N LYS A 139 -12.69 -11.73 -1.86
CA LYS A 139 -11.99 -11.62 -3.14
C LYS A 139 -10.49 -11.39 -2.92
N VAL A 140 -10.14 -10.48 -2.02
CA VAL A 140 -8.75 -10.17 -1.65
C VAL A 140 -8.05 -11.42 -1.14
N SER A 141 -8.65 -12.14 -0.18
CA SER A 141 -8.14 -13.41 0.35
C SER A 141 -7.97 -14.48 -0.75
N LYS A 142 -8.93 -14.59 -1.69
CA LYS A 142 -8.82 -15.52 -2.82
C LYS A 142 -7.65 -15.19 -3.73
N ILE A 143 -7.40 -13.91 -4.02
CA ILE A 143 -6.28 -13.46 -4.87
C ILE A 143 -4.95 -13.69 -4.14
N ALA A 144 -4.87 -13.33 -2.85
CA ALA A 144 -3.68 -13.54 -2.03
C ALA A 144 -3.30 -15.03 -1.92
N ARG A 145 -4.28 -15.92 -1.69
CA ARG A 145 -4.04 -17.38 -1.70
C ARG A 145 -3.53 -17.89 -3.03
N LYS A 146 -4.04 -17.36 -4.15
CA LYS A 146 -3.54 -17.71 -5.48
C LYS A 146 -2.09 -17.26 -5.67
N LEU A 147 -1.77 -16.02 -5.28
CA LEU A 147 -0.39 -15.51 -5.37
C LEU A 147 0.56 -16.36 -4.51
N ASN A 148 0.21 -16.66 -3.26
CA ASN A 148 1.01 -17.54 -2.40
C ASN A 148 1.21 -18.93 -3.01
N LYS A 149 0.19 -19.51 -3.65
CA LYS A 149 0.34 -20.79 -4.37
C LYS A 149 1.37 -20.67 -5.51
N SER A 150 1.31 -19.60 -6.30
CA SER A 150 2.26 -19.35 -7.40
C SER A 150 3.70 -19.15 -6.89
N LEU A 151 3.87 -18.56 -5.69
CA LEU A 151 5.18 -18.41 -5.04
C LEU A 151 5.75 -19.76 -4.57
N LEU A 152 4.92 -20.57 -3.89
CA LEU A 152 5.33 -21.91 -3.42
C LEU A 152 5.74 -22.84 -4.57
N GLU A 153 5.02 -22.81 -5.70
CA GLU A 153 5.36 -23.58 -6.90
C GLU A 153 6.72 -23.19 -7.52
N ARG A 154 7.28 -22.04 -7.12
CA ARG A 154 8.54 -21.50 -7.63
C ARG A 154 9.64 -21.44 -6.56
N ASN A 155 9.43 -22.09 -5.41
CA ASN A 155 10.34 -22.04 -4.26
C ASN A 155 10.64 -20.60 -3.77
N LEU A 156 9.69 -19.67 -3.94
CA LEU A 156 9.80 -18.32 -3.41
C LEU A 156 9.13 -18.24 -2.04
N GLU A 157 9.89 -17.89 -1.01
CA GLU A 157 9.39 -17.80 0.36
C GLU A 157 8.78 -16.42 0.67
N SER A 158 7.53 -16.41 1.11
CA SER A 158 6.87 -15.19 1.60
C SER A 158 7.40 -14.76 2.96
N GLU A 159 7.59 -13.46 3.12
CA GLU A 159 7.94 -12.79 4.37
C GLU A 159 6.70 -12.02 4.90
N GLY A 160 5.90 -12.71 5.73
CA GLY A 160 4.75 -12.11 6.42
C GLY A 160 3.41 -12.16 5.67
N SER A 161 2.45 -11.36 6.14
CA SER A 161 1.09 -11.28 5.59
C SER A 161 1.04 -10.54 4.25
N TYR A 162 0.01 -10.83 3.46
CA TYR A 162 -0.27 -10.04 2.26
C TYR A 162 -0.72 -8.62 2.63
N ILE A 163 -0.40 -7.67 1.75
CA ILE A 163 -0.80 -6.27 1.83
C ILE A 163 -1.72 -5.97 0.64
N LEU A 164 -2.86 -5.35 0.90
CA LEU A 164 -3.73 -4.79 -0.12
C LEU A 164 -3.29 -3.34 -0.42
N ALA A 165 -2.93 -3.08 -1.67
CA ALA A 165 -2.60 -1.75 -2.18
C ALA A 165 -3.76 -1.20 -3.04
N VAL A 166 -4.38 -0.11 -2.60
CA VAL A 166 -5.50 0.56 -3.27
C VAL A 166 -5.04 1.89 -3.86
N TYR A 167 -5.08 2.00 -5.19
CA TYR A 167 -4.58 3.18 -5.90
C TYR A 167 -5.67 4.21 -6.18
N ASP A 168 -6.85 3.71 -6.54
CA ASP A 168 -7.90 4.56 -7.10
C ASP A 168 -8.99 4.91 -6.09
N PRO A 169 -9.54 6.14 -6.15
CA PRO A 169 -10.62 6.55 -5.29
C PRO A 169 -11.93 5.79 -5.59
N PRO A 170 -12.87 5.75 -4.63
CA PRO A 170 -14.16 5.09 -4.81
C PRO A 170 -15.06 5.73 -5.88
N THR A 171 -14.75 6.95 -6.33
CA THR A 171 -15.44 7.64 -7.43
C THR A 171 -15.07 7.08 -8.82
N LYS A 172 -13.92 6.43 -8.97
CA LYS A 172 -13.53 5.79 -10.23
C LYS A 172 -14.41 4.56 -10.48
N LEU A 173 -14.81 4.36 -11.74
CA LEU A 173 -15.62 3.19 -12.11
C LEU A 173 -14.89 1.89 -11.74
N PRO A 174 -15.57 0.90 -11.13
CA PRO A 174 -14.91 -0.28 -10.57
C PRO A 174 -13.97 -1.00 -11.53
N PHE A 175 -14.38 -1.20 -12.78
CA PHE A 175 -13.58 -1.92 -13.79
C PHE A 175 -12.27 -1.21 -14.16
N PHE A 176 -12.19 0.12 -13.95
CA PHE A 176 -10.98 0.91 -14.19
C PHE A 176 -10.13 1.14 -12.94
N ARG A 177 -10.53 0.58 -11.79
CA ARG A 177 -9.72 0.67 -10.57
C ARG A 177 -8.51 -0.25 -10.65
N ARG A 178 -7.38 0.24 -10.19
CA ARG A 178 -6.15 -0.51 -9.92
C ARG A 178 -6.09 -0.84 -8.44
N ASN A 179 -6.01 -2.13 -8.15
CA ASN A 179 -5.62 -2.64 -6.85
C ASN A 179 -4.53 -3.68 -7.05
N GLU A 180 -3.72 -3.89 -6.03
CA GLU A 180 -2.66 -4.90 -6.04
C GLU A 180 -2.66 -5.66 -4.72
N ILE A 181 -2.33 -6.95 -4.78
CA ILE A 181 -1.89 -7.71 -3.61
C ILE A 181 -0.38 -7.75 -3.66
N LEU A 182 0.25 -7.30 -2.57
CA LEU A 182 1.68 -7.31 -2.36
C LEU A 182 2.00 -8.38 -1.31
N ILE A 183 2.99 -9.22 -1.57
CA ILE A 183 3.51 -10.18 -0.59
C ILE A 183 5.02 -9.97 -0.55
N PRO A 184 5.58 -9.42 0.54
CA PRO A 184 7.04 -9.38 0.71
C PRO A 184 7.59 -10.80 0.62
N ILE A 185 8.76 -10.96 0.01
CA ILE A 185 9.43 -12.26 -0.13
C ILE A 185 10.89 -12.13 0.31
N LYS A 186 11.48 -13.24 0.74
CA LYS A 186 12.91 -13.28 1.04
C LYS A 186 13.75 -13.01 -0.21
N GLU A 187 14.99 -12.58 0.00
CA GLU A 187 15.95 -12.41 -1.09
C GLU A 187 16.08 -13.69 -1.92
N ILE A 188 16.22 -13.51 -3.23
CA ILE A 188 16.42 -14.62 -4.16
C ILE A 188 17.93 -14.87 -4.22
N ASP A 189 18.38 -15.99 -3.67
CA ASP A 189 19.76 -16.45 -3.87
C ASP A 189 19.93 -16.90 -5.33
N TYR A 190 20.67 -16.13 -6.12
CA TYR A 190 20.96 -16.44 -7.54
C TYR A 190 21.99 -17.56 -7.73
N SER A 191 22.43 -18.23 -6.65
CA SER A 191 23.54 -19.20 -6.68
C SER A 191 23.16 -20.57 -7.27
N GLU A 192 21.89 -20.85 -7.56
CA GLU A 192 21.46 -22.18 -8.04
C GLU A 192 21.09 -22.26 -9.54
N GLU A 193 20.98 -21.14 -10.28
CA GLU A 193 20.58 -21.16 -11.70
C GLU A 193 21.77 -21.26 -12.71
N ILE A 194 23.04 -21.28 -12.27
CA ILE A 194 24.22 -21.44 -13.17
C ILE A 194 24.68 -22.92 -13.29
N GLY A 195 23.78 -23.88 -13.04
CA GLY A 195 24.12 -25.32 -13.02
C GLY A 195 23.75 -26.13 -14.25
N SER A 196 22.87 -25.68 -15.15
CA SER A 196 22.29 -26.58 -16.16
C SER A 196 22.04 -26.02 -17.57
N GLU A 197 22.64 -24.89 -17.96
CA GLU A 197 22.68 -24.44 -19.37
C GLU A 197 24.11 -24.10 -19.83
N GLY A 198 25.07 -24.94 -19.45
CA GLY A 198 26.47 -24.71 -19.79
C GLY A 198 27.34 -25.95 -19.82
N LEU A 199 26.95 -26.96 -20.60
CA LEU A 199 27.91 -27.92 -21.17
C LEU A 199 27.33 -28.52 -22.46
N LEU A 200 28.18 -28.51 -23.48
CA LEU A 200 28.03 -28.94 -24.87
C LEU A 200 27.28 -30.26 -25.08
#